data_AF-A0A9X7Z8S1-F1
#
_entry.id   AF-A0A9X7Z8S1-F1
#
_cell.length_a   1.000
_cell.length_b   1.000
_cell.length_c   1.000
_cell.angle_alpha   90.00
_cell.angle_beta   90.00
_cell.angle_gamma   90.00
#
_symmetry.space_group_name_H-M   'P 1'
#
loop_
_entity.id
_entity.type
_entity.pdbx_description
1 polymer ?
#
loop_
_entity_poly.entity_id
_entity_poly.type
_entity_poly.pdbx_seq_one_letter_code
_entity_poly.pdbx_strand_id
1 'polypeptide(L)'
;MERRRKWLKVALQVQVISVLWTLVEATVGAVAAHISGSLAVSAFSVDSAIELISGLALLLRFVIEFLSPAESSGNRSSLLERVATGIVAFCLFGLAAFIAWRSGQAFALRQPMQVSTIGLILAAISSIVSPWLAGMKRRVGIKLDSHALIGDAACTMTCAYMAWVLLLGLGMQWLFGFWWVDPLAALGILYFVLYEAWDSFAAMRSGTPHLHDGLHHHPG
;
A
#
# COMPACT_ATOMS: atom_id res chain seq x y z
N MET A 1 -7.26 4.76 -28.33
CA MET A 1 -5.94 4.10 -28.30
C MET A 1 -4.81 5.01 -27.80
N GLU A 2 -4.59 6.18 -28.41
CA GLU A 2 -3.44 7.06 -28.09
C GLU A 2 -3.46 7.61 -26.65
N ARG A 3 -4.63 8.05 -26.16
CA ARG A 3 -4.81 8.51 -24.77
C ARG A 3 -4.52 7.41 -23.73
N ARG A 4 -4.96 6.17 -23.99
CA ARG A 4 -4.71 5.01 -23.11
C ARG A 4 -3.23 4.64 -23.07
N ARG A 5 -2.55 4.64 -24.22
CA ARG A 5 -1.11 4.39 -24.32
C ARG A 5 -0.28 5.44 -23.57
N LYS A 6 -0.69 6.72 -23.59
CA LYS A 6 -0.06 7.78 -22.79
C LYS A 6 -0.17 7.48 -21.29
N TRP A 7 -1.37 7.15 -20.80
CA TRP A 7 -1.58 6.82 -19.40
C TRP A 7 -0.89 5.51 -18.97
N LEU A 8 -0.79 4.50 -19.85
CA LEU A 8 -0.02 3.28 -19.58
C LEU A 8 1.46 3.57 -19.39
N LYS A 9 2.06 4.47 -20.19
CA LYS A 9 3.45 4.90 -19.98
C LYS A 9 3.63 5.56 -18.61
N VAL A 10 2.70 6.43 -18.23
CA VAL A 10 2.72 7.10 -16.92
C VAL A 10 2.57 6.07 -15.79
N ALA A 11 1.64 5.12 -15.92
CA ALA A 11 1.46 4.03 -14.94
C ALA A 11 2.74 3.21 -14.78
N LEU A 12 3.39 2.83 -15.89
CA LEU A 12 4.63 2.08 -15.87
C LEU A 12 5.76 2.87 -15.17
N GLN A 13 5.89 4.17 -15.47
CA GLN A 13 6.87 5.04 -14.82
C GLN A 13 6.63 5.15 -13.32
N VAL A 14 5.39 5.45 -12.90
CA VAL A 14 5.00 5.53 -11.49
C VAL A 14 5.24 4.20 -10.79
N GLN A 15 4.91 3.09 -11.45
CA GLN A 15 5.07 1.76 -10.86
C GLN A 15 6.54 1.37 -10.70
N VAL A 16 7.39 1.66 -11.68
CA VAL A 16 8.84 1.42 -11.57
C VAL A 16 9.42 2.24 -10.42
N ILE A 17 9.08 3.54 -10.34
CA ILE A 17 9.57 4.40 -9.25
C ILE A 17 9.10 3.85 -7.91
N SER A 18 7.84 3.44 -7.80
CA SER A 18 7.31 2.88 -6.55
C SER A 18 7.98 1.56 -6.19
N VAL A 19 8.13 0.62 -7.12
CA VAL A 19 8.79 -0.67 -6.84
C VAL A 19 10.22 -0.46 -6.39
N LEU A 20 10.95 0.47 -7.00
CA LEU A 20 12.32 0.81 -6.58
C LEU A 20 12.34 1.42 -5.17
N TRP A 21 11.42 2.34 -4.88
CA TRP A 21 11.29 2.93 -3.55
C TRP A 21 10.96 1.89 -2.48
N THR A 22 9.92 1.09 -2.71
CA THR A 22 9.48 0.03 -1.80
C THR A 22 10.54 -1.05 -1.62
N LEU A 23 11.35 -1.35 -2.64
CA LEU A 23 12.50 -2.24 -2.51
C LEU A 23 13.56 -1.65 -1.56
N VAL A 24 13.82 -0.34 -1.63
CA VAL A 24 14.71 0.34 -0.68
C VAL A 24 14.13 0.26 0.73
N GLU A 25 12.83 0.54 0.92
CA GLU A 25 12.18 0.45 2.22
C GLU A 25 12.27 -0.97 2.81
N ALA A 26 11.95 -1.99 2.01
CA ALA A 26 12.00 -3.38 2.43
C ALA A 26 13.41 -3.81 2.83
N THR A 27 14.41 -3.49 2.02
CA THR A 27 15.81 -3.90 2.24
C THR A 27 16.48 -3.13 3.38
N VAL A 28 16.40 -1.80 3.37
CA VAL A 28 16.96 -0.95 4.44
C VAL A 28 16.24 -1.23 5.76
N GLY A 29 14.91 -1.39 5.73
CA GLY A 29 14.12 -1.79 6.87
C GLY A 29 14.55 -3.15 7.43
N ALA A 30 14.72 -4.17 6.58
CA ALA A 30 15.14 -5.51 7.03
C ALA A 30 16.52 -5.48 7.70
N VAL A 31 17.49 -4.77 7.10
CA VAL A 31 18.84 -4.62 7.66
C VAL A 31 18.81 -3.87 8.99
N ALA A 32 18.08 -2.75 9.05
CA ALA A 32 17.93 -1.95 10.27
C ALA A 32 17.23 -2.74 11.38
N ALA A 33 16.21 -3.53 11.04
CA ALA A 33 15.51 -4.42 11.96
C ALA A 33 16.45 -5.49 12.53
N HIS A 34 17.25 -6.14 11.67
CA HIS A 34 18.19 -7.18 12.09
C HIS A 34 19.26 -6.63 13.05
N ILE A 35 19.82 -5.45 12.75
CA ILE A 35 20.86 -4.82 13.58
C ILE A 35 20.31 -4.33 14.93
N SER A 36 19.11 -3.76 14.93
CA SER A 36 18.54 -3.12 16.13
C SER A 36 17.68 -4.04 17.00
N GLY A 37 17.24 -5.19 16.46
CA GLY A 37 16.19 -6.01 17.06
C GLY A 37 14.83 -5.31 17.14
N SER A 38 14.66 -4.16 16.46
CA SER A 38 13.46 -3.34 16.57
C SER A 38 12.27 -4.00 15.89
N LEU A 39 11.29 -4.34 16.72
CA LEU A 39 10.04 -4.94 16.28
C LEU A 39 9.21 -3.98 15.39
N ALA A 40 9.30 -2.67 15.62
CA ALA A 40 8.64 -1.66 14.78
C ALA A 40 9.27 -1.58 13.38
N VAL A 41 10.59 -1.64 13.29
CA VAL A 41 11.30 -1.61 11.99
C VAL A 41 11.10 -2.91 11.22
N SER A 42 11.05 -4.05 11.91
CA SER A 42 10.66 -5.33 11.30
C SER A 42 9.27 -5.23 10.67
N ALA A 43 8.33 -4.58 11.35
CA ALA A 43 6.98 -4.42 10.84
C ALA A 43 6.91 -3.53 9.59
N PHE A 44 7.66 -2.44 9.59
CA PHE A 44 7.82 -1.56 8.43
C PHE A 44 8.39 -2.31 7.21
N SER A 45 9.35 -3.21 7.43
CA SER A 45 9.94 -4.05 6.38
C SER A 45 8.94 -5.07 5.80
N VAL A 46 8.12 -5.71 6.67
CA VAL A 46 7.09 -6.66 6.23
C VAL A 46 6.00 -5.96 5.41
N ASP A 47 5.54 -4.78 5.84
CA ASP A 47 4.60 -3.94 5.11
C ASP A 47 5.12 -3.60 3.69
N SER A 48 6.36 -3.13 3.63
CA SER A 48 7.05 -2.86 2.36
C SER A 48 7.18 -4.11 1.48
N ALA A 49 7.40 -5.30 2.05
CA ALA A 49 7.46 -6.54 1.28
C ALA A 49 6.09 -6.90 0.65
N ILE A 50 4.99 -6.66 1.37
CA ILE A 50 3.63 -6.87 0.85
C ILE A 50 3.35 -5.90 -0.32
N GLU A 51 3.71 -4.62 -0.17
CA GLU A 51 3.60 -3.63 -1.23
C GLU A 51 4.50 -3.97 -2.44
N LEU A 52 5.70 -4.50 -2.19
CA LEU A 52 6.60 -4.90 -3.26
C LEU A 52 6.00 -6.04 -4.11
N ILE A 53 5.34 -7.00 -3.46
CA ILE A 53 4.66 -8.12 -4.15
C ILE A 53 3.51 -7.60 -5.01
N SER A 54 2.62 -6.76 -4.45
CA SER A 54 1.51 -6.17 -5.22
C SER A 54 2.04 -5.31 -6.38
N GLY A 55 3.09 -4.54 -6.11
CA GLY A 55 3.66 -3.62 -7.08
C GLY A 55 4.37 -4.32 -8.24
N LEU A 56 5.05 -5.44 -7.98
CA LEU A 56 5.68 -6.27 -9.01
C LEU A 56 4.63 -6.98 -9.87
N ALA A 57 3.56 -7.53 -9.27
CA ALA A 57 2.47 -8.14 -10.02
C ALA A 57 1.84 -7.14 -11.00
N LEU A 58 1.66 -5.90 -10.55
CA LEU A 58 1.10 -4.83 -11.36
C LEU A 58 2.08 -4.33 -12.44
N LEU A 59 3.37 -4.23 -12.12
CA LEU A 59 4.40 -3.88 -13.08
C LEU A 59 4.47 -4.91 -14.22
N LEU A 60 4.44 -6.20 -13.90
CA LEU A 60 4.41 -7.29 -14.90
C LEU A 60 3.19 -7.17 -15.81
N ARG A 61 2.01 -6.92 -15.24
CA ARG A 61 0.78 -6.70 -16.02
C ARG A 61 0.94 -5.54 -17.00
N PHE A 62 1.43 -4.37 -16.55
CA PHE A 62 1.61 -3.22 -17.44
C PHE A 62 2.70 -3.43 -18.51
N VAL A 63 3.78 -4.14 -18.17
CA VAL A 63 4.83 -4.52 -19.15
C VAL A 63 4.24 -5.40 -20.25
N ILE A 64 3.49 -6.44 -19.87
CA ILE A 64 2.83 -7.35 -20.84
C ILE A 64 1.87 -6.57 -21.74
N GLU A 65 1.07 -5.67 -21.14
CA GLU A 65 0.11 -4.87 -21.88
C GLU A 65 0.76 -3.86 -22.85
N PHE A 66 1.93 -3.32 -22.47
CA PHE A 66 2.67 -2.37 -23.29
C PHE A 66 3.42 -3.04 -24.45
N LEU A 67 3.98 -4.24 -24.22
CA LEU A 67 4.73 -5.02 -25.23
C LEU A 67 3.82 -5.72 -26.24
N SER A 68 2.60 -6.11 -25.85
CA SER A 68 1.66 -6.80 -26.73
C SER A 68 0.32 -6.04 -26.91
N PRO A 69 0.31 -4.84 -27.56
CA PRO A 69 -0.90 -4.04 -27.74
C PRO A 69 -1.97 -4.70 -28.62
N ALA A 70 -1.55 -5.54 -29.58
CA ALA A 70 -2.46 -6.19 -30.53
C ALA A 70 -3.23 -7.36 -29.90
N GLU A 71 -2.68 -8.00 -28.86
CA GLU A 71 -3.34 -9.07 -28.09
C GLU A 71 -4.04 -8.56 -26.82
N SER A 72 -3.80 -7.29 -26.44
CA SER A 72 -4.40 -6.68 -25.24
C SER A 72 -5.80 -6.11 -25.50
N SER A 73 -6.25 -5.98 -26.76
CA SER A 73 -7.64 -5.66 -27.07
C SER A 73 -8.52 -6.92 -26.98
N GLY A 74 -8.90 -7.32 -25.75
CA GLY A 74 -9.83 -8.42 -25.53
C GLY A 74 -9.73 -9.08 -24.17
N ASN A 75 -10.21 -10.33 -24.07
CA ASN A 75 -10.32 -11.12 -22.84
C ASN A 75 -9.00 -11.29 -22.07
N ARG A 76 -7.83 -11.18 -22.72
CA ARG A 76 -6.54 -11.33 -22.06
C ARG A 76 -6.18 -10.15 -21.15
N SER A 77 -6.48 -8.92 -21.56
CA SER A 77 -6.21 -7.73 -20.71
C SER A 77 -7.11 -7.71 -19.47
N SER A 78 -8.38 -8.11 -19.61
CA SER A 78 -9.30 -8.25 -18.47
C SER A 78 -8.88 -9.38 -17.53
N LEU A 79 -8.37 -10.51 -18.04
CA LEU A 79 -7.81 -11.58 -17.21
C LEU A 79 -6.58 -11.12 -16.43
N LEU A 80 -5.63 -10.44 -17.10
CA LEU A 80 -4.43 -9.91 -16.43
C LEU A 80 -4.80 -8.89 -15.35
N GLU A 81 -5.79 -8.03 -15.62
CA GLU A 81 -6.29 -7.08 -14.62
C GLU A 81 -6.93 -7.80 -13.43
N ARG A 82 -7.76 -8.81 -13.70
CA ARG A 82 -8.41 -9.60 -12.65
C ARG A 82 -7.41 -10.34 -11.77
N VAL A 83 -6.37 -10.93 -12.35
CA VAL A 83 -5.29 -11.61 -11.61
C VAL A 83 -4.51 -10.60 -10.77
N ALA A 84 -4.10 -9.47 -11.34
CA ALA A 84 -3.38 -8.44 -10.60
C ALA A 84 -4.23 -7.88 -9.45
N THR A 85 -5.51 -7.58 -9.71
CA THR A 85 -6.47 -7.13 -8.69
C THR A 85 -6.61 -8.18 -7.58
N GLY A 86 -6.61 -9.47 -7.94
CA GLY A 86 -6.66 -10.55 -6.97
C GLY A 86 -5.44 -10.63 -6.07
N ILE A 87 -4.23 -10.53 -6.64
CA ILE A 87 -2.99 -10.48 -5.86
C ILE A 87 -3.00 -9.30 -4.90
N VAL A 88 -3.39 -8.11 -5.38
CA VAL A 88 -3.52 -6.91 -4.55
C VAL A 88 -4.53 -7.10 -3.41
N ALA A 89 -5.69 -7.70 -3.69
CA ALA A 89 -6.69 -7.99 -2.65
C ALA A 89 -6.12 -8.91 -1.55
N PHE A 90 -5.42 -9.98 -1.92
CA PHE A 90 -4.78 -10.87 -0.96
C PHE A 90 -3.65 -10.19 -0.18
N CYS A 91 -2.87 -9.31 -0.81
CA CYS A 91 -1.89 -8.46 -0.14
C CYS A 91 -2.56 -7.56 0.91
N LEU A 92 -3.66 -6.89 0.57
CA LEU A 92 -4.40 -6.04 1.52
C LEU A 92 -5.00 -6.83 2.69
N PHE A 93 -5.52 -8.04 2.46
CA PHE A 93 -5.94 -8.92 3.56
C PHE A 93 -4.77 -9.36 4.44
N GLY A 94 -3.62 -9.71 3.83
CA GLY A 94 -2.39 -10.02 4.57
C GLY A 94 -1.94 -8.85 5.42
N LEU A 95 -2.01 -7.63 4.88
CA LEU A 95 -1.68 -6.40 5.58
C LEU A 95 -2.64 -6.13 6.73
N ALA A 96 -3.94 -6.26 6.52
CA ALA A 96 -4.94 -6.13 7.58
C ALA A 96 -4.69 -7.14 8.73
N ALA A 97 -4.43 -8.40 8.40
CA ALA A 97 -4.11 -9.42 9.40
C ALA A 97 -2.82 -9.07 10.17
N PHE A 98 -1.81 -8.58 9.47
CA PHE A 98 -0.55 -8.13 10.07
C PHE A 98 -0.79 -6.98 11.06
N ILE A 99 -1.54 -5.95 10.67
CA ILE A 99 -1.88 -4.80 11.52
C ILE A 99 -2.63 -5.23 12.78
N ALA A 100 -3.62 -6.13 12.62
CA ALA A 100 -4.40 -6.64 13.73
C ALA A 100 -3.54 -7.40 14.74
N TRP A 101 -2.67 -8.29 14.26
CA TRP A 101 -1.72 -9.01 15.12
C TRP A 101 -0.80 -8.02 15.85
N ARG A 102 -0.13 -7.13 15.12
CA ARG A 102 0.83 -6.17 15.70
C ARG A 102 0.19 -5.30 16.78
N SER A 103 -1.00 -4.76 16.50
CA SER A 103 -1.75 -3.93 17.45
C SER A 103 -2.14 -4.74 18.71
N GLY A 104 -2.62 -5.97 18.53
CA GLY A 104 -2.96 -6.85 19.65
C GLY A 104 -1.75 -7.22 20.52
N GLN A 105 -0.60 -7.49 19.89
CA GLN A 105 0.64 -7.78 20.61
C GLN A 105 1.14 -6.56 21.41
N ALA A 106 1.09 -5.36 20.82
CA ALA A 106 1.48 -4.12 21.48
C ALA A 106 0.61 -3.84 22.73
N PHE A 107 -0.71 -4.06 22.65
CA PHE A 107 -1.60 -3.97 23.80
C PHE A 107 -1.30 -5.01 24.89
N ALA A 108 -1.09 -6.27 24.49
CA ALA A 108 -0.85 -7.37 25.42
C ALA A 108 0.46 -7.21 26.20
N LEU A 109 1.53 -6.77 25.51
CA LEU A 109 2.86 -6.67 26.10
C LEU A 109 3.15 -5.30 26.73
N ARG A 110 2.25 -4.31 26.57
CA ARG A 110 2.46 -2.89 26.97
C ARG A 110 3.83 -2.36 26.55
N GLN A 111 4.29 -2.76 25.38
CA GLN A 111 5.68 -2.51 24.99
C GLN A 111 5.87 -1.05 24.60
N PRO A 112 6.82 -0.32 25.22
CA PRO A 112 7.21 0.98 24.74
C PRO A 112 7.86 0.87 23.36
N MET A 113 7.65 1.87 22.52
CA MET A 113 8.11 1.86 21.14
C MET A 113 9.65 1.92 21.09
N GLN A 114 10.29 0.80 20.72
CA GLN A 114 11.72 0.77 20.43
C GLN A 114 11.94 1.00 18.94
N VAL A 115 12.53 2.14 18.59
CA VAL A 115 12.83 2.50 17.20
C VAL A 115 14.34 2.55 16.98
N SER A 116 14.78 2.03 15.84
CA SER A 116 16.14 2.26 15.34
C SER A 116 16.24 3.66 14.75
N THR A 117 17.37 4.35 14.92
CA THR A 117 17.63 5.64 14.24
C THR A 117 17.46 5.52 12.73
N ILE A 118 17.92 4.40 12.14
CA ILE A 118 17.75 4.14 10.70
C ILE A 118 16.28 3.97 10.36
N GLY A 119 15.53 3.23 11.17
CA GLY A 119 14.10 3.04 10.99
C GLY A 119 13.31 4.35 11.11
N LEU A 120 13.74 5.25 12.00
CA LEU A 120 13.13 6.57 12.17
C LEU A 120 13.36 7.46 10.95
N ILE A 121 14.59 7.48 10.42
CA ILE A 121 14.90 8.21 9.19
C ILE A 121 14.11 7.65 8.02
N LEU A 122 14.04 6.32 7.91
CA LEU A 122 13.27 5.66 6.86
C LEU A 122 11.79 6.04 6.94
N ALA A 123 11.17 5.89 8.12
CA ALA A 123 9.79 6.31 8.36
C ALA A 123 9.57 7.80 8.03
N ALA A 124 10.48 8.69 8.42
CA ALA A 124 10.40 10.11 8.10
C ALA A 124 10.39 10.36 6.59
N ILE A 125 11.20 9.67 5.80
CA ILE A 125 11.22 9.84 4.34
C ILE A 125 9.95 9.23 3.74
N SER A 126 9.57 8.02 4.14
CA SER A 126 8.36 7.33 3.67
C SER A 126 7.08 8.12 3.96
N SER A 127 7.06 8.86 5.08
CA SER A 127 5.94 9.74 5.45
C SER A 127 5.64 10.84 4.42
N ILE A 128 6.57 11.11 3.50
CA ILE A 128 6.45 12.11 2.44
C ILE A 128 6.39 11.42 1.06
N VAL A 129 7.26 10.44 0.81
CA VAL A 129 7.37 9.78 -0.49
C VAL A 129 6.17 8.89 -0.77
N SER A 130 5.77 8.05 0.18
CA SER A 130 4.66 7.10 0.02
C SER A 130 3.30 7.79 -0.24
N PRO A 131 2.87 8.84 0.49
CA PRO A 131 1.59 9.48 0.18
C PRO A 131 1.61 10.19 -1.19
N TRP A 132 2.77 10.71 -1.60
CA TRP A 132 2.94 11.28 -2.94
C TRP A 132 2.79 10.22 -4.04
N LEU A 133 3.47 9.08 -3.89
CA LEU A 133 3.36 7.94 -4.81
C LEU A 133 1.94 7.36 -4.85
N ALA A 134 1.32 7.16 -3.69
CA ALA A 134 -0.06 6.68 -3.57
C ALA A 134 -1.04 7.61 -4.30
N GLY A 135 -0.88 8.93 -4.14
CA GLY A 135 -1.68 9.93 -4.85
C GLY A 135 -1.52 9.84 -6.37
N MET A 136 -0.30 9.63 -6.87
CA MET A 136 -0.04 9.45 -8.30
C MET A 136 -0.64 8.14 -8.82
N LYS A 137 -0.40 7.02 -8.14
CA LYS A 137 -0.95 5.70 -8.50
C LYS A 137 -2.47 5.76 -8.58
N ARG A 138 -3.14 6.31 -7.56
CA ARG A 138 -4.61 6.40 -7.53
C ARG A 138 -5.16 7.26 -8.67
N ARG A 139 -4.55 8.42 -8.94
CA ARG A 139 -4.96 9.29 -10.06
C ARG A 139 -4.83 8.58 -11.41
N VAL A 140 -3.73 7.87 -11.62
CA VAL A 140 -3.48 7.13 -12.87
C VAL A 140 -4.39 5.90 -12.97
N GLY A 141 -4.62 5.19 -11.86
CA GLY A 141 -5.55 4.06 -11.77
C GLY A 141 -6.95 4.45 -12.19
N ILE A 142 -7.49 5.56 -11.68
CA ILE A 142 -8.81 6.08 -12.10
C ILE A 142 -8.83 6.42 -13.60
N LYS A 143 -7.75 7.01 -14.15
CA LYS A 143 -7.69 7.36 -15.59
C LYS A 143 -7.56 6.14 -16.51
N LEU A 144 -7.02 5.04 -16.00
CA LEU A 144 -6.88 3.77 -16.71
C LEU A 144 -8.03 2.79 -16.44
N ASP A 145 -8.97 3.16 -15.57
CA ASP A 145 -10.00 2.26 -15.03
C ASP A 145 -9.38 0.97 -14.48
N SER A 146 -8.32 1.14 -13.67
CA SER A 146 -7.54 0.04 -13.15
C SER A 146 -7.70 -0.15 -11.64
N HIS A 147 -8.44 -1.19 -11.27
CA HIS A 147 -8.67 -1.56 -9.88
C HIS A 147 -7.40 -2.04 -9.19
N ALA A 148 -6.58 -2.82 -9.88
CA ALA A 148 -5.33 -3.29 -9.30
C ALA A 148 -4.37 -2.14 -8.97
N LEU A 149 -4.34 -1.07 -9.78
CA LEU A 149 -3.52 0.12 -9.49
C LEU A 149 -4.10 0.99 -8.38
N ILE A 150 -5.43 1.02 -8.23
CA ILE A 150 -6.09 1.71 -7.11
C ILE A 150 -5.80 0.98 -5.79
N GLY A 151 -5.96 -0.35 -5.77
CA GLY A 151 -5.63 -1.15 -4.58
C GLY A 151 -4.14 -1.12 -4.23
N ASP A 152 -3.24 -1.14 -5.22
CA ASP A 152 -1.80 -0.96 -4.98
C ASP A 152 -1.48 0.43 -4.41
N ALA A 153 -2.23 1.46 -4.81
CA ALA A 153 -2.13 2.79 -4.20
C ALA A 153 -2.56 2.78 -2.72
N ALA A 154 -3.52 1.95 -2.34
CA ALA A 154 -3.95 1.81 -0.95
C ALA A 154 -2.90 1.07 -0.11
N CYS A 155 -2.19 0.08 -0.65
CA CYS A 155 -1.00 -0.50 -0.01
C CYS A 155 0.02 0.61 0.32
N THR A 156 0.42 1.39 -0.69
CA THR A 156 1.38 2.50 -0.50
C THR A 156 0.88 3.55 0.50
N MET A 157 -0.42 3.86 0.49
CA MET A 157 -1.00 4.79 1.45
C MET A 157 -0.96 4.23 2.88
N THR A 158 -1.12 2.91 3.02
CA THR A 158 -1.01 2.24 4.32
C THR A 158 0.39 2.37 4.90
N CYS A 159 1.43 2.21 4.07
CA CYS A 159 2.82 2.48 4.46
C CYS A 159 3.01 3.92 4.96
N ALA A 160 2.42 4.90 4.28
CA ALA A 160 2.47 6.31 4.69
C ALA A 160 1.84 6.53 6.07
N TYR A 161 0.66 5.96 6.30
CA TYR A 161 -0.02 6.05 7.59
C TYR A 161 0.75 5.33 8.69
N MET A 162 1.32 4.15 8.43
CA MET A 162 2.17 3.46 9.39
C MET A 162 3.39 4.29 9.77
N ALA A 163 4.01 4.95 8.80
CA ALA A 163 5.11 5.89 9.06
C ALA A 163 4.64 7.07 9.94
N TRP A 164 3.50 7.68 9.65
CA TRP A 164 2.96 8.78 10.47
C TRP A 164 2.61 8.34 11.87
N VAL A 165 1.94 7.20 12.02
CA VAL A 165 1.57 6.63 13.31
C VAL A 165 2.81 6.32 14.14
N LEU A 166 3.85 5.76 13.52
CA LEU A 166 5.14 5.53 14.18
C LEU A 166 5.79 6.83 14.65
N LEU A 167 5.87 7.86 13.80
CA LEU A 167 6.49 9.14 14.13
C LEU A 167 5.73 9.87 15.24
N LEU A 168 4.40 9.90 15.15
CA LEU A 168 3.53 10.53 16.15
C LEU A 168 3.54 9.76 17.47
N GLY A 169 3.45 8.43 17.40
CA GLY A 169 3.49 7.55 18.56
C GLY A 169 4.81 7.69 19.32
N LEU A 170 5.94 7.74 18.62
CA LEU A 170 7.23 8.00 19.22
C LEU A 170 7.29 9.38 19.90
N GLY A 171 6.81 10.43 19.21
CA GLY A 171 6.76 11.78 19.76
C GLY A 171 5.90 11.85 21.03
N MET A 172 4.72 11.21 21.02
CA MET A 172 3.83 11.17 22.19
C MET A 172 4.40 10.32 23.33
N GLN A 173 5.08 9.22 23.02
CA GLN A 173 5.77 8.39 24.02
C GLN A 173 6.87 9.20 24.71
N TRP A 174 7.66 9.98 23.97
CA TRP A 174 8.75 10.77 24.52
C TRP A 174 8.27 11.96 25.36
N LEU A 175 7.19 12.63 24.93
CA LEU A 175 6.68 13.83 25.61
C LEU A 175 5.73 13.52 26.78
N PHE A 176 4.90 12.48 26.64
CA PHE A 176 3.78 12.20 27.56
C PHE A 176 3.79 10.77 28.12
N GLY A 177 4.64 9.87 27.62
CA GLY A 177 4.68 8.46 28.05
C GLY A 177 3.50 7.61 27.56
N PHE A 178 2.75 8.08 26.56
CA PHE A 178 1.54 7.40 26.07
C PHE A 178 1.86 6.26 25.09
N TRP A 179 2.07 5.07 25.63
CA TRP A 179 2.41 3.86 24.86
C TRP A 179 1.24 3.32 24.01
N TRP A 180 -0.01 3.70 24.31
CA TRP A 180 -1.20 3.14 23.67
C TRP A 180 -1.63 3.85 22.39
N VAL A 181 -1.05 5.01 22.09
CA VAL A 181 -1.44 5.84 20.92
C VAL A 181 -1.16 5.12 19.61
N ASP A 182 0.02 4.52 19.50
CA ASP A 182 0.47 3.78 18.32
C ASP A 182 -0.45 2.60 17.96
N PRO A 183 -0.71 1.62 18.86
CA PRO A 183 -1.59 0.51 18.52
C PRO A 183 -3.05 0.92 18.34
N LEU A 184 -3.52 1.99 18.99
CA LEU A 184 -4.87 2.50 18.76
C LEU A 184 -5.00 3.12 17.36
N ALA A 185 -4.04 3.92 16.94
CA ALA A 185 -4.05 4.53 15.61
C ALA A 185 -3.89 3.47 14.49
N ALA A 186 -3.09 2.43 14.73
CA ALA A 186 -2.97 1.28 13.82
C ALA A 186 -4.31 0.54 13.63
N LEU A 187 -5.13 0.40 14.68
CA LEU A 187 -6.49 -0.14 14.53
C LEU A 187 -7.43 0.79 13.75
N GLY A 188 -7.21 2.11 13.80
CA GLY A 188 -7.96 3.07 12.99
C GLY A 188 -7.78 2.83 11.49
N ILE A 189 -6.55 2.55 11.04
CA ILE A 189 -6.28 2.24 9.64
C ILE A 189 -6.70 0.83 9.23
N LEU A 190 -6.73 -0.13 10.16
CA LEU A 190 -7.20 -1.49 9.87
C LEU A 190 -8.57 -1.51 9.19
N TYR A 191 -9.50 -0.65 9.64
CA TYR A 191 -10.81 -0.50 8.99
C TYR A 191 -10.71 -0.10 7.52
N PHE A 192 -9.87 0.89 7.22
CA PHE A 192 -9.65 1.37 5.85
C PHE A 192 -9.02 0.30 4.95
N VAL A 193 -8.01 -0.42 5.45
CA VAL A 193 -7.34 -1.49 4.69
C VAL A 193 -8.30 -2.65 4.41
N LEU A 194 -9.12 -3.04 5.38
CA LEU A 194 -10.14 -4.08 5.20
C LEU A 194 -11.20 -3.67 4.18
N TYR A 195 -11.62 -2.40 4.20
CA TYR A 195 -12.55 -1.87 3.21
C TYR A 195 -11.96 -2.01 1.79
N GLU A 196 -10.72 -1.56 1.57
CA GLU A 196 -10.10 -1.65 0.25
C GLU A 196 -9.79 -3.10 -0.17
N ALA A 197 -9.43 -3.96 0.79
CA ALA A 197 -9.23 -5.39 0.54
C ALA A 197 -10.52 -6.02 0.01
N TRP A 198 -11.66 -5.69 0.62
CA TRP A 198 -12.96 -6.20 0.21
C TRP A 198 -13.40 -5.63 -1.15
N ASP A 199 -13.18 -4.34 -1.40
CA ASP A 199 -13.49 -3.72 -2.68
C ASP A 199 -12.66 -4.35 -3.83
N SER A 200 -11.36 -4.52 -3.60
CA SER A 200 -10.46 -5.20 -4.55
C SER A 200 -10.89 -6.66 -4.78
N PHE A 201 -11.29 -7.36 -3.72
CA PHE A 201 -11.77 -8.74 -3.81
C PHE A 201 -13.12 -8.84 -4.57
N ALA A 202 -14.02 -7.89 -4.34
CA ALA A 202 -15.29 -7.80 -5.06
C ALA A 202 -15.05 -7.53 -6.55
N ALA A 203 -14.19 -6.56 -6.89
CA ALA A 203 -13.79 -6.26 -8.26
C ALA A 203 -13.16 -7.48 -8.97
N MET A 204 -12.35 -8.25 -8.25
CA MET A 204 -11.83 -9.52 -8.75
C MET A 204 -12.94 -10.53 -9.05
N ARG A 205 -14.00 -10.62 -8.25
CA ARG A 205 -15.08 -11.62 -8.45
C ARG A 205 -16.08 -11.22 -9.53
N SER A 206 -16.55 -9.98 -9.52
CA SER A 206 -17.62 -9.49 -10.40
C SER A 206 -17.15 -9.21 -11.83
N GLY A 207 -15.85 -8.92 -12.03
CA GLY A 207 -15.34 -8.43 -13.31
C GLY A 207 -15.93 -7.09 -13.74
N THR A 208 -16.67 -6.41 -12.85
CA THR A 208 -17.31 -5.11 -13.07
C THR A 208 -17.11 -4.20 -11.85
N PRO A 209 -16.91 -2.89 -12.06
CA PRO A 209 -16.53 -1.97 -10.99
C PRO A 209 -17.64 -1.77 -9.95
N HIS A 210 -17.28 -1.71 -8.67
CA HIS A 210 -18.02 -0.94 -7.66
C HIS A 210 -17.32 0.40 -7.44
N LEU A 211 -17.25 1.23 -8.49
CA LEU A 211 -16.71 2.58 -8.36
C LEU A 211 -17.73 3.48 -7.68
N HIS A 212 -17.51 3.77 -6.39
CA HIS A 212 -17.97 4.98 -5.70
C HIS A 212 -19.44 5.40 -5.96
N ASP A 213 -20.41 4.65 -5.45
CA ASP A 213 -21.81 5.10 -5.30
C ASP A 213 -22.00 6.13 -4.15
N GLY A 214 -20.93 6.77 -3.65
CA GLY A 214 -20.97 7.44 -2.34
C GLY A 214 -20.57 8.91 -2.25
N LEU A 215 -20.00 9.53 -3.30
CA LEU A 215 -19.56 10.93 -3.21
C LEU A 215 -19.84 11.63 -4.54
N HIS A 216 -21.07 12.14 -4.67
CA HIS A 216 -21.54 13.29 -5.47
C HIS A 216 -23.01 13.11 -5.92
N HIS A 217 -23.92 12.98 -4.96
CA HIS A 217 -25.30 13.45 -5.13
C HIS A 217 -25.58 14.51 -4.05
N HIS A 218 -25.14 15.74 -4.32
CA HIS A 218 -25.81 16.90 -3.76
C HIS A 218 -26.99 17.21 -4.70
N PRO A 219 -28.25 17.24 -4.21
CA PRO A 219 -29.32 17.88 -4.92
C PRO A 219 -29.19 19.40 -4.72
N GLY A 220 -29.10 20.13 -5.83
CA GLY A 220 -29.05 21.59 -5.89
C GLY A 220 -29.25 22.01 -7.33
#